data_AF-A0A377GAQ0-F1
#
_entry.id   AF-A0A377GAQ0-F1
#
_cell.length_a   1.000
_cell.length_b   1.000
_cell.length_c   1.000
_cell.angle_alpha   90.00
_cell.angle_beta   90.00
_cell.angle_gamma   90.00
#
_symmetry.space_group_name_H-M   'P 1'
#
loop_
_entity.id
_entity.type
_entity.pdbx_description
1 polymer ?
#
loop_
_entity_poly.entity_id
_entity_poly.type
_entity_poly.pdbx_seq_one_letter_code
_entity_poly.pdbx_strand_id
1 'polypeptide(L)'
;MHDYMKIFFKNITIQGNPLVWKLDEKTNQATCLMYCVKTDHSRVEPHITPEMFKDFPDIIFEDGKFIIKDVRNFNSPYQSIEHLEEIRKKIAQPGSAMLRQQSSFFQNRKDKAYEGTTSTSNRDVGRRRSVSSTSLPLYSRIILDELIKNDPSSSSLWGDTVAYESYFEQKTSKDAKSRRAIFLKSVFSFNVMVQYEKNLHLYPLKSKLIKQIRELLDLLDPIYMNWCNQNMDSSREAVYRYFQNAVLEAMLNGKFNNKATEFETPELAKFNPSLKKYAIEKARALRAELMLMKFNILISDELPLELALDEKEVKNAHSEMTSFRTLVLKQPAETVEHIKQVLKKMADLIIESGIREESNQQLTTQLNNELRSQASVIMDFHSFQALLTVQLAKQLSDNKKELLPDIVAKVAKEVIIKINRTFKMEHGQYIAPLSDIVDKDFYLCKEWAEELAVKLAEIKLKHPKEEKKVLAYADAVADKVVSYIQNQLNDLVPTHGRARAVDSGPLSLM
;
A
#
# COMPACT_ATOMS: atom_id res chain seq x y z
N MET A 1 1.19 36.47 31.10
CA MET A 1 1.85 35.43 30.27
C MET A 1 1.43 35.70 28.84
N HIS A 2 2.39 35.87 27.93
CA HIS A 2 2.08 36.02 26.51
C HIS A 2 1.87 34.61 25.94
N ASP A 3 0.65 34.31 25.52
CA ASP A 3 0.35 33.09 24.76
C ASP A 3 1.03 33.22 23.39
N TYR A 4 1.88 32.26 23.10
CA TYR A 4 2.56 32.14 21.82
C TYR A 4 2.29 30.75 21.29
N MET A 5 1.78 30.69 20.07
CA MET A 5 1.39 29.46 19.42
C MET A 5 2.55 28.97 18.55
N LYS A 6 2.91 27.69 18.63
CA LYS A 6 3.91 27.12 17.73
C LYS A 6 3.25 26.63 16.46
N ILE A 7 3.76 27.09 15.33
CA ILE A 7 3.19 26.80 14.01
C ILE A 7 4.27 26.30 13.05
N PHE A 8 3.85 25.68 11.95
CA PHE A 8 4.72 25.40 10.82
C PHE A 8 3.98 25.61 9.49
N PHE A 9 4.73 25.87 8.43
CA PHE A 9 4.20 26.02 7.07
C PHE A 9 4.61 24.81 6.24
N LYS A 10 3.67 24.22 5.48
CA LYS A 10 3.92 22.98 4.71
C LYS A 10 4.97 23.15 3.61
N ASN A 11 5.11 24.37 3.09
CA ASN A 11 6.05 24.72 2.02
C ASN A 11 7.43 25.14 2.53
N ILE A 12 7.61 25.36 3.84
CA ILE A 12 8.90 25.71 4.45
C ILE A 12 9.45 24.46 5.13
N THR A 13 10.16 23.63 4.37
CA THR A 13 10.76 22.38 4.85
C THR A 13 12.26 22.36 4.63
N ILE A 14 13.01 21.80 5.58
CA ILE A 14 14.44 21.54 5.47
C ILE A 14 14.65 20.02 5.51
N GLN A 15 15.26 19.46 4.46
CA GLN A 15 15.44 18.01 4.30
C GLN A 15 14.11 17.24 4.44
N GLY A 16 13.01 17.81 3.94
CA GLY A 16 11.66 17.23 4.01
C GLY A 16 10.95 17.38 5.35
N ASN A 17 11.56 18.03 6.36
CA ASN A 17 10.95 18.25 7.67
C ASN A 17 10.49 19.71 7.83
N PRO A 18 9.28 19.96 8.36
CA PRO A 18 8.75 21.31 8.53
C PRO A 18 9.55 22.12 9.55
N LEU A 19 9.86 23.36 9.19
CA LEU A 19 10.53 24.32 10.07
C LEU A 19 9.53 24.96 11.02
N VAL A 20 9.90 25.10 12.30
CA VAL A 20 8.99 25.60 13.33
C VAL A 20 9.13 27.10 13.56
N TRP A 21 7.99 27.74 13.74
CA TRP A 21 7.83 29.16 13.99
C TRP A 21 7.02 29.39 15.27
N LYS A 22 7.27 30.52 15.90
CA LYS A 22 6.54 31.05 17.04
C LYS A 22 5.67 32.19 16.55
N LEU A 23 4.35 32.02 16.59
CA LEU A 23 3.36 33.04 16.24
C LEU A 23 2.99 33.84 17.49
N ASP A 24 3.09 35.15 17.39
CA ASP A 24 2.43 36.09 18.30
C ASP A 24 1.06 36.43 17.73
N GLU A 25 0.01 35.94 18.37
CA GLU A 25 -1.37 36.10 17.91
C GLU A 25 -1.85 37.56 17.92
N LYS A 26 -1.24 38.42 18.75
CA LYS A 26 -1.63 39.83 18.85
C LYS A 26 -1.09 40.66 17.69
N THR A 27 0.12 40.36 17.27
CA THR A 27 0.82 41.08 16.19
C THR A 27 0.72 40.35 14.85
N ASN A 28 0.27 39.10 14.83
CA ASN A 28 0.32 38.16 13.70
C ASN A 28 1.74 37.97 13.12
N GLN A 29 2.75 38.24 13.94
CA GLN A 29 4.15 38.09 13.57
C GLN A 29 4.61 36.68 13.92
N ALA A 30 5.26 36.00 12.97
CA ALA A 30 5.91 34.71 13.21
C ALA A 30 7.42 34.83 13.22
N THR A 31 8.06 34.26 14.24
CA THR A 31 9.53 34.20 14.36
C THR A 31 10.01 32.76 14.27
N CYS A 32 10.97 32.48 13.40
CA CYS A 32 11.53 31.13 13.26
C CYS A 32 12.26 30.69 14.53
N LEU A 33 12.03 29.45 14.95
CA LEU A 33 12.69 28.84 16.12
C LEU A 33 13.94 28.03 15.76
N MET A 34 14.35 28.02 14.48
CA MET A 34 15.59 27.40 14.00
C MET A 34 15.70 25.89 14.21
N TYR A 35 14.57 25.19 14.37
CA TYR A 35 14.53 23.73 14.43
C TYR A 35 13.38 23.17 13.59
N CYS A 36 13.58 21.95 13.10
CA CYS A 36 12.57 21.16 12.40
C CYS A 36 12.02 20.05 13.31
N VAL A 37 10.78 19.63 13.04
CA VAL A 37 10.15 18.49 13.72
C VAL A 37 10.07 17.33 12.75
N LYS A 38 10.71 16.21 13.09
CA LYS A 38 10.61 14.95 12.33
C LYS A 38 9.27 14.26 12.60
N THR A 39 8.94 13.27 11.75
CA THR A 39 7.76 12.40 11.91
C THR A 39 7.72 11.62 13.24
N ASP A 40 8.85 11.49 13.93
CA ASP A 40 9.00 10.87 15.25
C ASP A 40 9.05 11.88 16.42
N HIS A 41 8.73 13.17 16.15
CA HIS A 41 8.81 14.30 17.09
C HIS A 41 10.21 14.63 17.61
N SER A 42 11.29 14.04 17.05
CA SER A 42 12.64 14.49 17.37
C SER A 42 12.89 15.88 16.78
N ARG A 43 13.54 16.74 17.58
CA ARG A 43 13.98 18.06 17.14
C ARG A 43 15.31 17.90 16.42
N VAL A 44 15.41 18.52 15.25
CA VAL A 44 16.66 18.65 14.52
C VAL A 44 16.93 20.14 14.33
N GLU A 45 18.15 20.57 14.65
CA GLU A 45 18.62 21.93 14.43
C GLU A 45 19.46 21.93 13.14
N PRO A 46 18.86 22.18 11.97
CA PRO A 46 19.61 22.28 10.73
C PRO A 46 20.45 23.57 10.70
N HIS A 47 21.54 23.55 9.94
CA HIS A 47 22.26 24.78 9.62
C HIS A 47 21.42 25.62 8.66
N ILE A 48 20.82 26.70 9.15
CA ILE A 48 19.94 27.57 8.37
C ILE A 48 20.72 28.79 7.88
N THR A 49 20.77 29.01 6.57
CA THR A 49 21.36 30.22 5.96
C THR A 49 20.26 31.10 5.36
N PRO A 50 20.45 32.43 5.26
CA PRO A 50 19.48 33.32 4.63
C PRO A 50 19.14 32.96 3.18
N GLU A 51 20.04 32.25 2.50
CA GLU A 51 19.86 31.81 1.12
C GLU A 51 18.72 30.80 0.97
N MET A 52 18.37 30.07 2.03
CA MET A 52 17.30 29.08 2.04
C MET A 52 15.90 29.72 1.97
N PHE A 53 15.80 31.02 2.21
CA PHE A 53 14.53 31.75 2.17
C PHE A 53 14.39 32.68 0.96
N LYS A 54 15.29 32.59 -0.03
CA LYS A 54 15.26 33.41 -1.25
C LYS A 54 13.93 33.28 -2.03
N ASP A 55 13.29 32.12 -1.96
CA ASP A 55 12.00 31.86 -2.63
C ASP A 55 10.79 32.37 -1.83
N PHE A 56 11.01 32.96 -0.64
CA PHE A 56 9.98 33.47 0.26
C PHE A 56 10.22 34.95 0.56
N PRO A 57 9.76 35.88 -0.31
CA PRO A 57 10.03 37.31 -0.17
C PRO A 57 9.46 37.93 1.12
N ASP A 58 8.47 37.27 1.73
CA ASP A 58 7.81 37.72 2.97
C ASP A 58 8.57 37.33 4.26
N ILE A 59 9.69 36.58 4.13
CA ILE A 59 10.56 36.21 5.26
C ILE A 59 11.76 37.16 5.27
N ILE A 60 11.84 37.98 6.33
CA ILE A 60 12.95 38.91 6.55
C ILE A 60 13.92 38.38 7.60
N PHE A 61 15.19 38.73 7.47
CA PHE A 61 16.21 38.45 8.48
C PHE A 61 16.56 39.75 9.22
N GLU A 62 16.14 39.84 10.48
CA GLU A 62 16.29 41.04 11.32
C GLU A 62 16.74 40.57 12.72
N ASP A 63 17.74 41.24 13.31
CA ASP A 63 18.30 40.91 14.63
C ASP A 63 18.68 39.43 14.84
N GLY A 64 19.27 38.80 13.83
CA GLY A 64 19.71 37.41 13.90
C GLY A 64 18.59 36.38 13.84
N LYS A 65 17.35 36.79 13.50
CA LYS A 65 16.17 35.94 13.45
C LYS A 65 15.45 36.07 12.12
N PHE A 66 14.81 34.98 11.68
CA PHE A 66 13.91 35.00 10.53
C PHE A 66 12.49 35.31 11.00
N ILE A 67 11.87 36.30 10.37
CA ILE A 67 10.59 36.88 10.79
C ILE A 67 9.64 36.98 9.60
N ILE A 68 8.38 36.66 9.82
CA ILE A 68 7.24 36.98 8.95
C ILE A 68 6.43 38.06 9.67
N LYS A 69 6.32 39.25 9.06
CA LYS A 69 5.68 40.44 9.68
C LYS A 69 4.17 40.28 9.89
N ASP A 70 3.46 39.72 8.91
CA ASP A 70 2.06 39.32 9.06
C ASP A 70 1.84 37.97 8.37
N VAL A 71 1.54 36.94 9.16
CA VAL A 71 1.31 35.57 8.68
C VAL A 71 0.06 35.46 7.79
N ARG A 72 -0.91 36.37 7.90
CA ARG A 72 -2.14 36.33 7.08
C ARG A 72 -1.89 36.67 5.62
N ASN A 73 -0.84 37.44 5.35
CA ASN A 73 -0.42 37.79 3.99
C ASN A 73 0.56 36.76 3.41
N PHE A 74 0.94 35.75 4.19
CA PHE A 74 1.84 34.70 3.75
C PHE A 74 1.07 33.70 2.87
N ASN A 75 1.54 33.47 1.65
CA ASN A 75 0.89 32.64 0.62
C ASN A 75 0.82 31.12 0.94
N SER A 76 0.96 30.72 2.21
CA SER A 76 0.78 29.34 2.64
C SER A 76 0.03 29.25 3.97
N PRO A 77 -0.96 28.35 4.08
CA PRO A 77 -1.62 28.09 5.35
C PRO A 77 -0.63 27.48 6.34
N TYR A 78 -0.64 27.98 7.57
CA TYR A 78 0.12 27.39 8.69
C TYR A 78 -0.72 26.37 9.45
N GLN A 79 -0.04 25.46 10.15
CA GLN A 79 -0.66 24.46 11.03
C GLN A 79 -0.10 24.58 12.45
N SER A 80 -0.96 24.43 13.46
CA SER A 80 -0.54 24.41 14.87
C SER A 80 0.18 23.12 15.21
N ILE A 81 1.25 23.22 16.00
CA ILE A 81 1.89 22.06 16.63
C ILE A 81 1.00 21.49 17.74
N GLU A 82 0.20 22.31 18.41
CA GLU A 82 -0.69 21.87 19.50
C GLU A 82 -1.86 21.02 19.00
N HIS A 83 -2.23 21.13 17.71
CA HIS A 83 -3.23 20.26 17.10
C HIS A 83 -2.75 18.79 16.99
N LEU A 84 -1.43 18.52 17.03
CA LEU A 84 -0.91 17.15 17.09
C LEU A 84 -1.07 16.51 18.48
N GLU A 85 -1.02 17.30 19.56
CA GLU A 85 -1.26 16.80 20.92
C GLU A 85 -2.76 16.57 21.21
N GLU A 86 -3.65 17.42 20.68
CA GLU A 86 -5.11 17.20 20.75
C GLU A 86 -5.56 15.96 19.98
N ILE A 87 -4.94 15.68 18.82
CA ILE A 87 -5.15 14.41 18.09
C ILE A 87 -4.78 13.22 18.99
N ARG A 88 -3.76 13.35 19.85
CA ARG A 88 -3.34 12.27 20.76
C ARG A 88 -4.27 12.10 21.96
N LYS A 89 -4.82 13.17 22.53
CA LYS A 89 -5.88 13.06 23.56
C LYS A 89 -7.16 12.42 23.00
N LYS A 90 -7.47 12.65 21.72
CA LYS A 90 -8.53 11.94 20.98
C LYS A 90 -8.18 10.48 20.63
N ILE A 91 -6.90 10.10 20.63
CA ILE A 91 -6.43 8.71 20.42
C ILE A 91 -6.38 7.90 21.74
N ALA A 92 -6.30 8.56 22.90
CA ALA A 92 -6.23 7.91 24.21
C ALA A 92 -7.61 7.58 24.83
N GLN A 93 -8.72 8.03 24.24
CA GLN A 93 -10.05 7.56 24.58
C GLN A 93 -10.55 6.56 23.52
N PRO A 94 -11.08 5.40 23.92
CA PRO A 94 -11.62 4.43 22.97
C PRO A 94 -12.99 4.96 22.49
N GLY A 95 -12.98 5.67 21.37
CA GLY A 95 -14.18 6.21 20.74
C GLY A 95 -13.95 6.50 19.26
N SER A 96 -14.38 5.55 18.43
CA SER A 96 -14.81 5.72 17.03
C SER A 96 -14.54 7.08 16.36
N ALA A 97 -13.39 7.20 15.69
CA ALA A 97 -13.25 7.91 14.43
C ALA A 97 -11.99 7.39 13.74
N MET A 98 -12.17 6.60 12.68
CA MET A 98 -11.13 6.33 11.71
C MET A 98 -10.52 7.67 11.26
N LEU A 99 -9.32 7.99 11.74
CA LEU A 99 -8.42 8.92 11.07
C LEU A 99 -7.93 8.20 9.81
N ARG A 100 -8.80 8.26 8.79
CA ARG A 100 -8.55 7.92 7.40
C ARG A 100 -7.26 8.61 6.98
N GLN A 101 -6.17 7.85 6.86
CA GLN A 101 -5.12 8.25 5.94
C GLN A 101 -5.77 8.26 4.56
N GLN A 102 -5.94 9.44 3.98
CA GLN A 102 -6.27 9.56 2.57
C GLN A 102 -5.27 8.69 1.80
N SER A 103 -5.77 7.69 1.08
CA SER A 103 -4.95 6.87 0.23
C SER A 103 -4.29 7.78 -0.81
N SER A 104 -2.96 7.86 -0.79
CA SER A 104 -2.17 8.57 -1.80
C SER A 104 -2.28 7.92 -3.20
N PHE A 105 -3.04 6.84 -3.33
CA PHE A 105 -3.28 6.13 -4.59
C PHE A 105 -4.03 6.97 -5.65
N PHE A 106 -4.81 7.98 -5.24
CA PHE A 106 -5.65 8.76 -6.15
C PHE A 106 -5.18 10.20 -6.38
N GLN A 107 -4.07 10.63 -5.78
CA GLN A 107 -3.46 11.94 -6.08
C GLN A 107 -2.38 11.77 -7.15
N ASN A 108 -2.79 11.54 -8.41
CA ASN A 108 -2.15 12.06 -9.62
C ASN A 108 -2.73 11.39 -10.88
N ARG A 109 -3.80 11.99 -11.42
CA ARG A 109 -3.99 12.08 -12.87
C ARG A 109 -4.36 13.52 -13.21
N LYS A 110 -3.34 14.35 -13.39
CA LYS A 110 -3.44 15.41 -14.40
C LYS A 110 -3.09 14.73 -15.71
N ASP A 111 -4.12 14.34 -16.45
CA ASP A 111 -3.95 13.93 -17.84
C ASP A 111 -3.25 15.08 -18.57
N LYS A 112 -2.09 14.78 -19.15
CA LYS A 112 -1.44 15.64 -20.12
C LYS A 112 -2.41 15.80 -21.29
N ALA A 113 -3.00 16.98 -21.38
CA ALA A 113 -3.54 17.50 -22.62
C ALA A 113 -2.39 17.50 -23.64
N TYR A 114 -2.45 16.57 -24.59
CA TYR A 114 -1.82 16.77 -25.89
C TYR A 114 -2.90 17.33 -26.79
N GLU A 115 -2.90 18.65 -26.92
CA GLU A 115 -3.49 19.35 -28.05
C GLU A 115 -2.67 19.00 -29.30
N GLY A 116 -3.35 18.77 -30.42
CA GLY A 116 -2.73 18.72 -31.74
C GLY A 116 -3.40 17.77 -32.74
N THR A 117 -4.46 18.28 -33.38
CA THR A 117 -4.77 18.14 -34.82
C THR A 117 -5.15 16.77 -35.41
N THR A 118 -6.45 16.52 -35.66
CA THR A 118 -7.14 16.77 -36.96
C THR A 118 -8.55 16.15 -36.98
N SER A 119 -9.51 16.91 -37.48
CA SER A 119 -10.90 16.51 -37.74
C SER A 119 -11.03 15.35 -38.72
N THR A 120 -11.96 14.44 -38.48
CA THR A 120 -12.93 13.96 -39.49
C THR A 120 -14.06 13.18 -38.83
N SER A 121 -15.28 13.52 -39.24
CA SER A 121 -16.56 12.91 -38.90
C SER A 121 -16.71 11.49 -39.45
N ASN A 122 -17.25 10.55 -38.66
CA ASN A 122 -18.59 9.97 -38.90
C ASN A 122 -18.85 8.67 -38.12
N ARG A 123 -20.11 8.59 -37.65
CA ARG A 123 -20.98 7.40 -37.47
C ARG A 123 -20.78 6.46 -36.27
N ASP A 124 -21.71 6.66 -35.33
CA ASP A 124 -22.71 5.66 -34.91
C ASP A 124 -22.34 4.18 -35.06
N VAL A 125 -22.08 3.52 -33.91
CA VAL A 125 -22.74 2.25 -33.54
C VAL A 125 -22.76 2.14 -32.01
N GLY A 126 -23.95 1.95 -31.41
CA GLY A 126 -24.06 1.14 -30.19
C GLY A 126 -24.60 1.78 -28.90
N ARG A 127 -25.43 2.83 -28.96
CA ARG A 127 -26.20 3.28 -27.78
C ARG A 127 -27.57 2.59 -27.74
N ARG A 128 -27.69 1.55 -26.91
CA ARG A 128 -28.93 0.87 -26.45
C ARG A 128 -28.57 0.31 -25.06
N ARG A 129 -29.22 0.57 -23.92
CA ARG A 129 -30.57 0.95 -23.45
C ARG A 129 -30.38 1.68 -22.09
N SER A 130 -31.29 2.39 -21.43
CA SER A 130 -32.74 2.63 -21.52
C SER A 130 -33.07 3.87 -20.69
N VAL A 131 -34.08 4.60 -21.14
CA VAL A 131 -34.72 5.74 -20.48
C VAL A 131 -35.68 5.24 -19.40
N SER A 132 -35.52 5.73 -18.16
CA SER A 132 -36.59 6.24 -17.26
C SER A 132 -36.09 6.29 -15.80
N SER A 133 -35.21 7.23 -15.46
CA SER A 133 -35.00 7.56 -14.04
C SER A 133 -36.11 8.52 -13.59
N THR A 134 -37.30 7.99 -13.29
CA THR A 134 -38.07 8.56 -12.19
C THR A 134 -37.10 8.65 -11.02
N SER A 135 -36.69 9.86 -10.63
CA SER A 135 -35.72 10.04 -9.56
C SER A 135 -36.36 9.51 -8.28
N LEU A 136 -36.03 8.27 -7.92
CA LEU A 136 -36.43 7.70 -6.66
C LEU A 136 -35.94 8.64 -5.54
N PRO A 137 -36.69 8.74 -4.43
CA PRO A 137 -36.27 9.54 -3.28
C PRO A 137 -34.85 9.17 -2.84
N LEU A 138 -34.09 10.13 -2.31
CA LEU A 138 -32.77 9.85 -1.73
C LEU A 138 -32.87 8.74 -0.68
N TYR A 139 -31.87 7.86 -0.66
CA TYR A 139 -31.80 6.72 0.28
C TYR A 139 -33.00 5.77 0.16
N SER A 140 -33.55 5.60 -1.04
CA SER A 140 -34.64 4.66 -1.26
C SER A 140 -34.15 3.23 -1.42
N ARG A 141 -32.91 3.01 -1.88
CA ARG A 141 -32.35 1.67 -2.07
C ARG A 141 -31.05 1.48 -1.30
N ILE A 142 -30.77 0.22 -0.99
CA ILE A 142 -29.54 -0.25 -0.34
C ILE A 142 -28.72 -1.18 -1.26
N ILE A 143 -28.92 -1.07 -2.57
CA ILE A 143 -28.05 -1.75 -3.55
C ILE A 143 -26.64 -1.17 -3.53
N LEU A 144 -25.65 -2.00 -3.83
CA LEU A 144 -24.22 -1.67 -3.65
C LEU A 144 -23.78 -0.40 -4.40
N ASP A 145 -24.24 -0.22 -5.63
CA ASP A 145 -23.85 0.93 -6.48
C ASP A 145 -24.48 2.26 -6.01
N GLU A 146 -25.59 2.19 -5.28
CA GLU A 146 -26.15 3.36 -4.61
C GLU A 146 -25.37 3.64 -3.33
N LEU A 147 -25.22 2.63 -2.46
CA LEU A 147 -24.47 2.72 -1.20
C LEU A 147 -23.07 3.27 -1.42
N ILE A 148 -22.36 2.83 -2.46
CA ILE A 148 -20.95 3.16 -2.66
C ILE A 148 -20.73 3.65 -4.09
N LYS A 149 -20.85 4.96 -4.28
CA LYS A 149 -20.63 5.61 -5.57
C LYS A 149 -19.14 5.72 -5.88
N ASN A 150 -18.82 5.84 -7.16
CA ASN A 150 -17.48 6.18 -7.62
C ASN A 150 -17.39 7.68 -7.85
N ASP A 151 -17.41 8.46 -6.76
CA ASP A 151 -17.28 9.91 -6.81
C ASP A 151 -16.22 10.41 -5.80
N PRO A 152 -15.75 11.67 -5.92
CA PRO A 152 -14.71 12.19 -5.05
C PRO A 152 -15.05 12.11 -3.55
N SER A 153 -16.33 12.24 -3.20
CA SER A 153 -16.80 12.21 -1.80
C SER A 153 -16.77 10.81 -1.18
N SER A 154 -16.82 9.78 -2.01
CA SER A 154 -16.86 8.36 -1.64
C SER A 154 -15.62 7.57 -2.08
N SER A 155 -14.63 8.24 -2.68
CA SER A 155 -13.41 7.64 -3.25
C SER A 155 -12.68 6.65 -2.34
N SER A 156 -12.52 6.96 -1.04
CA SER A 156 -11.92 6.03 -0.07
C SER A 156 -12.79 4.79 0.12
N LEU A 157 -14.10 4.99 0.35
CA LEU A 157 -15.05 3.90 0.57
C LEU A 157 -15.10 2.99 -0.66
N TRP A 158 -15.14 3.57 -1.86
CA TRP A 158 -15.08 2.85 -3.13
C TRP A 158 -13.78 2.05 -3.27
N GLY A 159 -12.64 2.68 -2.98
CA GLY A 159 -11.32 2.04 -3.02
C GLY A 159 -11.17 0.88 -2.04
N ASP A 160 -11.84 0.95 -0.88
CA ASP A 160 -11.79 -0.08 0.15
C ASP A 160 -12.82 -1.22 -0.09
N THR A 161 -13.74 -1.06 -1.05
CA THR A 161 -14.87 -2.00 -1.27
C THR A 161 -15.09 -2.35 -2.75
N VAL A 162 -15.87 -1.55 -3.50
CA VAL A 162 -16.33 -1.83 -4.87
C VAL A 162 -15.18 -1.97 -5.86
N ALA A 163 -14.04 -1.29 -5.62
CA ALA A 163 -12.85 -1.43 -6.46
C ALA A 163 -12.34 -2.87 -6.59
N TYR A 164 -12.66 -3.76 -5.64
CA TYR A 164 -12.30 -5.17 -5.70
C TYR A 164 -13.09 -5.99 -6.72
N GLU A 165 -14.25 -5.51 -7.23
CA GLU A 165 -15.07 -6.29 -8.17
C GLU A 165 -14.37 -6.59 -9.49
N SER A 166 -13.53 -5.67 -9.97
CA SER A 166 -12.86 -5.82 -11.27
C SER A 166 -11.61 -4.95 -11.41
N TYR A 167 -11.62 -3.74 -10.83
CA TYR A 167 -10.54 -2.77 -11.02
C TYR A 167 -9.19 -3.32 -10.54
N PHE A 168 -9.14 -3.88 -9.33
CA PHE A 168 -7.89 -4.36 -8.75
C PHE A 168 -7.37 -5.66 -9.37
N GLU A 169 -8.23 -6.61 -9.74
CA GLU A 169 -7.80 -7.83 -10.45
C GLU A 169 -7.14 -7.50 -11.80
N GLN A 170 -7.75 -6.59 -12.56
CA GLN A 170 -7.19 -6.13 -13.83
C GLN A 170 -5.87 -5.38 -13.63
N LYS A 171 -5.79 -4.55 -12.57
CA LYS A 171 -4.58 -3.83 -12.21
C LYS A 171 -3.44 -4.78 -11.85
N THR A 172 -3.69 -5.77 -10.98
CA THR A 172 -2.70 -6.79 -10.61
C THR A 172 -2.23 -7.58 -11.83
N SER A 173 -3.13 -7.95 -12.74
CA SER A 173 -2.78 -8.67 -13.97
C SER A 173 -1.90 -7.85 -14.91
N LYS A 174 -2.13 -6.53 -15.02
CA LYS A 174 -1.28 -5.60 -15.79
C LYS A 174 0.07 -5.40 -15.09
N ASP A 175 0.05 -5.21 -13.78
CA ASP A 175 1.24 -5.01 -12.94
C ASP A 175 2.15 -6.25 -12.92
N ALA A 176 1.60 -7.46 -13.02
CA ALA A 176 2.36 -8.71 -13.09
C ALA A 176 3.41 -8.72 -14.21
N LYS A 177 3.04 -8.18 -15.37
CA LYS A 177 3.89 -8.16 -16.57
C LYS A 177 5.02 -7.14 -16.48
N SER A 178 4.83 -6.05 -15.73
CA SER A 178 5.77 -4.93 -15.69
C SER A 178 6.68 -4.92 -14.46
N ARG A 179 6.51 -5.84 -13.50
CA ARG A 179 7.15 -5.73 -12.17
C ARG A 179 8.02 -6.92 -11.76
N ARG A 180 8.06 -7.98 -12.54
CA ARG A 180 8.96 -9.09 -12.24
C ARG A 180 10.34 -8.73 -12.74
N ALA A 181 11.16 -8.10 -11.91
CA ALA A 181 12.61 -8.12 -12.14
C ALA A 181 13.11 -9.53 -11.82
N ILE A 182 13.11 -10.41 -12.84
CA ILE A 182 13.26 -11.86 -12.68
C ILE A 182 14.67 -12.25 -12.22
N PHE A 183 15.71 -11.57 -12.73
CA PHE A 183 17.08 -12.01 -12.54
C PHE A 183 17.88 -11.13 -11.59
N LEU A 184 17.54 -9.85 -11.49
CA LEU A 184 18.22 -8.89 -10.62
C LEU A 184 17.23 -8.03 -9.83
N LYS A 185 17.34 -8.02 -8.51
CA LYS A 185 16.48 -7.26 -7.58
C LYS A 185 17.25 -6.14 -6.88
N SER A 186 16.61 -4.98 -6.77
CA SER A 186 16.94 -3.97 -5.75
C SER A 186 16.24 -4.26 -4.43
N VAL A 187 16.66 -3.62 -3.35
CA VAL A 187 15.99 -3.69 -2.04
C VAL A 187 14.52 -3.27 -2.14
N PHE A 188 14.25 -2.21 -2.91
CA PHE A 188 12.89 -1.74 -3.18
C PHE A 188 12.05 -2.80 -3.93
N SER A 189 12.68 -3.55 -4.85
CA SER A 189 11.99 -4.56 -5.66
C SER A 189 11.45 -5.73 -4.85
N PHE A 190 12.09 -6.10 -3.73
CA PHE A 190 11.53 -7.13 -2.83
C PHE A 190 10.24 -6.65 -2.15
N ASN A 191 10.19 -5.40 -1.71
CA ASN A 191 8.97 -4.84 -1.12
C ASN A 191 7.81 -4.84 -2.14
N VAL A 192 8.11 -4.45 -3.38
CA VAL A 192 7.12 -4.51 -4.47
C VAL A 192 6.68 -5.96 -4.73
N MET A 193 7.60 -6.92 -4.65
CA MET A 193 7.29 -8.34 -4.85
C MET A 193 6.38 -8.89 -3.75
N VAL A 194 6.69 -8.64 -2.48
CA VAL A 194 5.83 -9.05 -1.36
C VAL A 194 4.43 -8.43 -1.49
N GLN A 195 4.35 -7.14 -1.84
CA GLN A 195 3.06 -6.49 -2.09
C GLN A 195 2.30 -7.12 -3.28
N TYR A 196 3.01 -7.52 -4.32
CA TYR A 196 2.41 -8.19 -5.47
C TYR A 196 1.87 -9.57 -5.10
N GLU A 197 2.64 -10.38 -4.38
CA GLU A 197 2.21 -11.70 -3.88
C GLU A 197 0.97 -11.55 -2.98
N LYS A 198 0.93 -10.52 -2.11
CA LYS A 198 -0.28 -10.16 -1.36
C LYS A 198 -1.48 -9.98 -2.29
N ASN A 199 -1.33 -9.09 -3.27
CA ASN A 199 -2.43 -8.66 -4.13
C ASN A 199 -2.91 -9.80 -5.05
N LEU A 200 -2.01 -10.66 -5.51
CA LEU A 200 -2.31 -11.82 -6.36
C LEU A 200 -3.29 -12.78 -5.67
N HIS A 201 -3.14 -12.98 -4.36
CA HIS A 201 -4.00 -13.89 -3.61
C HIS A 201 -5.18 -13.19 -2.93
N LEU A 202 -4.99 -11.97 -2.43
CA LEU A 202 -6.02 -11.26 -1.67
C LEU A 202 -7.14 -10.69 -2.56
N TYR A 203 -6.80 -10.13 -3.73
CA TYR A 203 -7.78 -9.44 -4.55
C TYR A 203 -8.88 -10.36 -5.10
N PRO A 204 -8.58 -11.59 -5.57
CA PRO A 204 -9.62 -12.55 -5.95
C PRO A 204 -10.57 -12.92 -4.80
N LEU A 205 -10.06 -13.01 -3.57
CA LEU A 205 -10.90 -13.28 -2.40
C LEU A 205 -11.82 -12.10 -2.09
N LYS A 206 -11.29 -10.87 -2.13
CA LYS A 206 -12.08 -9.66 -1.92
C LYS A 206 -13.09 -9.41 -3.05
N SER A 207 -12.76 -9.76 -4.29
CA SER A 207 -13.67 -9.78 -5.45
C SER A 207 -14.84 -10.74 -5.26
N LYS A 208 -14.57 -11.95 -4.77
CA LYS A 208 -15.64 -12.91 -4.40
C LYS A 208 -16.49 -12.38 -3.25
N LEU A 209 -15.86 -11.79 -2.23
CA LEU A 209 -16.55 -11.27 -1.05
C LEU A 209 -17.52 -10.13 -1.42
N ILE A 210 -17.07 -9.16 -2.21
CA ILE A 210 -17.93 -8.05 -2.63
C ILE A 210 -19.09 -8.51 -3.53
N LYS A 211 -18.91 -9.58 -4.32
CA LYS A 211 -20.01 -10.22 -5.07
C LYS A 211 -21.03 -10.87 -4.14
N GLN A 212 -20.59 -11.50 -3.05
CA GLN A 212 -21.50 -12.05 -2.04
C GLN A 212 -22.21 -10.94 -1.25
N ILE A 213 -21.54 -9.83 -0.96
CA ILE A 213 -22.18 -8.64 -0.39
C ILE A 213 -23.26 -8.10 -1.33
N ARG A 214 -22.99 -8.03 -2.63
CA ARG A 214 -23.98 -7.61 -3.63
C ARG A 214 -25.20 -8.54 -3.64
N GLU A 215 -24.97 -9.85 -3.67
CA GLU A 215 -26.05 -10.86 -3.57
C GLU A 215 -26.88 -10.67 -2.30
N LEU A 216 -26.24 -10.43 -1.14
CA LEU A 216 -26.94 -10.18 0.11
C LEU A 216 -27.78 -8.89 0.06
N LEU A 217 -27.22 -7.81 -0.46
CA LEU A 217 -27.94 -6.53 -0.58
C LEU A 217 -29.11 -6.64 -1.56
N ASP A 218 -28.98 -7.40 -2.65
CA ASP A 218 -30.07 -7.65 -3.60
C ASP A 218 -31.23 -8.44 -2.97
N LEU A 219 -30.95 -9.29 -1.96
CA LEU A 219 -31.98 -9.96 -1.15
C LEU A 219 -32.63 -9.02 -0.13
N LEU A 220 -31.86 -8.12 0.47
CA LEU A 220 -32.33 -7.20 1.51
C LEU A 220 -33.06 -5.97 0.95
N ASP A 221 -32.69 -5.53 -0.25
CA ASP A 221 -33.21 -4.29 -0.85
C ASP A 221 -34.74 -4.29 -1.06
N PRO A 222 -35.39 -5.37 -1.54
CA PRO A 222 -36.85 -5.42 -1.61
C PRO A 222 -37.53 -5.28 -0.24
N ILE A 223 -36.93 -5.84 0.82
CA ILE A 223 -37.42 -5.73 2.19
C ILE A 223 -37.26 -4.28 2.68
N TYR A 224 -36.13 -3.66 2.36
CA TYR A 224 -35.84 -2.26 2.68
C TYR A 224 -36.80 -1.30 1.98
N MET A 225 -37.05 -1.51 0.68
CA MET A 225 -38.03 -0.73 -0.09
C MET A 225 -39.43 -0.82 0.54
N ASN A 226 -39.85 -2.02 0.93
CA ASN A 226 -41.12 -2.22 1.62
C ASN A 226 -41.14 -1.49 2.98
N TRP A 227 -40.05 -1.57 3.75
CA TRP A 227 -39.89 -0.84 5.01
C TRP A 227 -39.99 0.69 4.82
N CYS A 228 -39.32 1.25 3.81
CA CYS A 228 -39.38 2.68 3.47
C CYS A 228 -40.78 3.17 3.10
N ASN A 229 -41.60 2.31 2.49
CA ASN A 229 -42.99 2.61 2.16
C ASN A 229 -43.89 2.61 3.41
N GLN A 230 -43.61 1.73 4.37
CA GLN A 230 -44.36 1.64 5.63
C GLN A 230 -43.95 2.72 6.65
N ASN A 231 -42.72 3.23 6.56
CA ASN A 231 -42.13 4.16 7.52
C ASN A 231 -41.65 5.43 6.80
N MET A 232 -42.58 6.22 6.25
CA MET A 232 -42.24 7.42 5.47
C MET A 232 -41.56 8.53 6.28
N ASP A 233 -41.81 8.59 7.59
CA ASP A 233 -41.26 9.61 8.49
C ASP A 233 -39.92 9.21 9.14
N SER A 234 -39.45 7.97 8.92
CA SER A 234 -38.21 7.46 9.52
C SER A 234 -36.95 8.00 8.83
N SER A 235 -35.85 8.11 9.59
CA SER A 235 -34.56 8.53 9.04
C SER A 235 -33.95 7.47 8.13
N ARG A 236 -34.35 7.47 6.85
CA ARG A 236 -33.81 6.57 5.82
C ARG A 236 -32.29 6.68 5.68
N GLU A 237 -31.76 7.88 5.89
CA GLU A 237 -30.31 8.13 5.86
C GLU A 237 -29.59 7.31 6.94
N ALA A 238 -30.13 7.21 8.15
CA ALA A 238 -29.47 6.48 9.23
C ALA A 238 -29.30 4.98 8.90
N VAL A 239 -30.35 4.35 8.38
CA VAL A 239 -30.31 2.95 7.93
C VAL A 239 -29.38 2.78 6.71
N TYR A 240 -29.40 3.74 5.78
CA TYR A 240 -28.51 3.74 4.64
C TYR A 240 -27.03 3.79 5.06
N ARG A 241 -26.68 4.68 6.01
CA ARG A 241 -25.33 4.76 6.59
C ARG A 241 -24.92 3.50 7.32
N TYR A 242 -25.86 2.86 8.02
CA TYR A 242 -25.63 1.56 8.65
C TYR A 242 -25.19 0.51 7.62
N PHE A 243 -25.86 0.42 6.48
CA PHE A 243 -25.46 -0.51 5.41
C PHE A 243 -24.13 -0.14 4.75
N GLN A 244 -23.82 1.14 4.57
CA GLN A 244 -22.49 1.56 4.12
C GLN A 244 -21.40 1.05 5.08
N ASN A 245 -21.62 1.17 6.39
CA ASN A 245 -20.69 0.68 7.42
C ASN A 245 -20.61 -0.85 7.41
N ALA A 246 -21.73 -1.55 7.26
CA ALA A 246 -21.77 -3.02 7.18
C ALA A 246 -20.94 -3.56 6.00
N VAL A 247 -21.04 -2.95 4.83
CA VAL A 247 -20.21 -3.31 3.66
C VAL A 247 -18.73 -3.04 3.93
N LEU A 248 -18.40 -1.88 4.50
CA LEU A 248 -17.03 -1.51 4.82
C LEU A 248 -16.39 -2.47 5.83
N GLU A 249 -17.10 -2.79 6.92
CA GLU A 249 -16.63 -3.69 7.97
C GLU A 249 -16.44 -5.12 7.46
N ALA A 250 -17.36 -5.62 6.62
CA ALA A 250 -17.20 -6.93 5.99
C ALA A 250 -15.96 -6.99 5.08
N MET A 251 -15.68 -5.90 4.35
CA MET A 251 -14.54 -5.84 3.42
C MET A 251 -13.19 -5.63 4.12
N LEU A 252 -13.16 -4.89 5.23
CA LEU A 252 -11.94 -4.60 5.97
C LEU A 252 -11.73 -5.64 7.08
N ASN A 253 -10.71 -6.50 6.93
CA ASN A 253 -10.29 -7.45 7.98
C ASN A 253 -9.88 -6.80 9.32
N GLY A 254 -9.90 -5.47 9.40
CA GLY A 254 -9.73 -4.69 10.62
C GLY A 254 -8.44 -5.03 11.35
N LYS A 255 -8.40 -4.77 12.67
CA LYS A 255 -7.32 -5.24 13.55
C LYS A 255 -7.54 -6.68 14.04
N PHE A 256 -8.70 -7.27 13.73
CA PHE A 256 -9.16 -8.52 14.31
C PHE A 256 -8.77 -9.73 13.47
N ASN A 257 -8.99 -9.68 12.17
CA ASN A 257 -8.84 -10.85 11.30
C ASN A 257 -7.49 -10.89 10.56
N ASN A 258 -6.71 -9.81 10.61
CA ASN A 258 -5.39 -9.71 9.95
C ASN A 258 -4.20 -10.21 10.79
N LYS A 259 -4.45 -10.95 11.87
CA LYS A 259 -3.42 -11.44 12.80
C LYS A 259 -3.70 -12.88 13.21
N ALA A 260 -2.67 -13.53 13.73
CA ALA A 260 -2.78 -14.80 14.44
C ALA A 260 -3.92 -14.78 15.46
N THR A 261 -4.56 -15.92 15.62
CA THR A 261 -5.37 -16.23 16.79
C THR A 261 -4.48 -16.44 18.00
N GLU A 262 -5.07 -16.28 19.17
CA GLU A 262 -4.48 -16.65 20.44
C GLU A 262 -4.02 -18.13 20.47
N PHE A 263 -4.58 -18.97 19.59
CA PHE A 263 -4.23 -20.39 19.43
C PHE A 263 -3.11 -20.66 18.40
N GLU A 264 -2.63 -19.65 17.69
CA GLU A 264 -1.56 -19.75 16.69
C GLU A 264 -0.17 -19.42 17.26
N THR A 265 -0.04 -19.21 18.57
CA THR A 265 1.23 -18.87 19.21
C THR A 265 2.17 -20.10 19.34
N PRO A 266 3.51 -19.88 19.37
CA PRO A 266 4.50 -20.95 19.52
C PRO A 266 4.40 -21.69 20.85
N GLU A 267 3.99 -21.00 21.92
CA GLU A 267 3.86 -21.53 23.29
C GLU A 267 2.83 -22.67 23.38
N LEU A 268 1.86 -22.68 22.45
CA LEU A 268 0.81 -23.67 22.36
C LEU A 268 1.18 -24.87 21.46
N ALA A 269 2.44 -24.98 21.03
CA ALA A 269 2.93 -26.15 20.28
C ALA A 269 2.84 -27.48 21.07
N LYS A 270 2.61 -27.41 22.40
CA LYS A 270 2.40 -28.57 23.27
C LYS A 270 1.00 -29.17 23.20
N PHE A 271 0.03 -28.46 22.61
CA PHE A 271 -1.33 -28.97 22.46
C PHE A 271 -1.41 -30.06 21.39
N ASN A 272 -2.41 -30.94 21.54
CA ASN A 272 -2.77 -31.89 20.50
C ASN A 272 -3.02 -31.15 19.16
N PRO A 273 -2.40 -31.57 18.03
CA PRO A 273 -2.51 -30.87 16.75
C PRO A 273 -3.95 -30.71 16.25
N SER A 274 -4.81 -31.72 16.46
CA SER A 274 -6.22 -31.69 16.06
C SER A 274 -7.01 -30.71 16.91
N LEU A 275 -6.76 -30.68 18.22
CA LEU A 275 -7.38 -29.70 19.13
C LEU A 275 -6.96 -28.26 18.78
N LYS A 276 -5.67 -28.07 18.47
CA LYS A 276 -5.14 -26.77 18.03
C LYS A 276 -5.83 -26.30 16.76
N LYS A 277 -5.91 -27.16 15.73
CA LYS A 277 -6.61 -26.85 14.48
C LYS A 277 -8.07 -26.45 14.72
N TYR A 278 -8.80 -27.24 15.51
CA TYR A 278 -10.19 -26.96 15.87
C TYR A 278 -10.35 -25.60 16.57
N ALA A 279 -9.48 -25.28 17.54
CA ALA A 279 -9.53 -24.01 18.27
C ALA A 279 -9.24 -22.81 17.35
N ILE A 280 -8.27 -22.93 16.45
CA ILE A 280 -7.96 -21.90 15.44
C ILE A 280 -9.17 -21.67 14.54
N GLU A 281 -9.76 -22.74 14.00
CA GLU A 281 -10.94 -22.63 13.14
C GLU A 281 -12.11 -21.93 13.85
N LYS A 282 -12.37 -22.27 15.12
CA LYS A 282 -13.41 -21.61 15.92
C LYS A 282 -13.10 -20.14 16.19
N ALA A 283 -11.86 -19.79 16.55
CA ALA A 283 -11.48 -18.41 16.81
C ALA A 283 -11.56 -17.55 15.53
N ARG A 284 -11.16 -18.10 14.38
CA ARG A 284 -11.29 -17.43 13.07
C ARG A 284 -12.76 -17.23 12.68
N ALA A 285 -13.60 -18.25 12.87
CA ALA A 285 -15.03 -18.16 12.62
C ALA A 285 -15.69 -17.04 13.44
N LEU A 286 -15.39 -16.98 14.75
CA LEU A 286 -15.90 -15.93 15.62
C LEU A 286 -15.48 -14.53 15.16
N ARG A 287 -14.22 -14.36 14.74
CA ARG A 287 -13.74 -13.07 14.18
C ARG A 287 -14.50 -12.67 12.93
N ALA A 288 -14.78 -13.62 12.04
CA ALA A 288 -15.59 -13.37 10.84
C ALA A 288 -17.05 -13.04 11.19
N GLU A 289 -17.64 -13.73 12.16
CA GLU A 289 -19.00 -13.42 12.66
C GLU A 289 -19.09 -12.01 13.24
N LEU A 290 -18.06 -11.57 13.98
CA LEU A 290 -17.98 -10.20 14.51
C LEU A 290 -17.87 -9.16 13.39
N MET A 291 -17.09 -9.42 12.35
CA MET A 291 -17.01 -8.54 11.17
C MET A 291 -18.33 -8.48 10.39
N LEU A 292 -19.14 -9.53 10.45
CA LEU A 292 -20.45 -9.61 9.81
C LEU A 292 -21.60 -9.26 10.76
N MET A 293 -21.32 -8.77 11.98
CA MET A 293 -22.32 -8.57 13.02
C MET A 293 -23.49 -7.71 12.53
N LYS A 294 -23.23 -6.66 11.76
CA LYS A 294 -24.26 -5.79 11.18
C LYS A 294 -25.23 -6.50 10.23
N PHE A 295 -24.80 -7.58 9.59
CA PHE A 295 -25.71 -8.40 8.78
C PHE A 295 -26.30 -9.57 9.60
N ASN A 296 -25.49 -10.24 10.41
CA ASN A 296 -25.91 -11.38 11.23
C ASN A 296 -27.04 -10.99 12.19
N ILE A 297 -27.02 -9.77 12.74
CA ILE A 297 -28.03 -9.31 13.68
C ILE A 297 -29.43 -9.20 13.07
N LEU A 298 -29.53 -9.01 11.74
CA LEU A 298 -30.80 -8.84 11.05
C LEU A 298 -31.62 -10.14 10.99
N ILE A 299 -30.95 -11.29 11.09
CA ILE A 299 -31.53 -12.63 10.96
C ILE A 299 -31.39 -13.49 12.22
N SER A 300 -30.74 -12.96 13.26
CA SER A 300 -30.66 -13.62 14.57
C SER A 300 -31.87 -13.21 15.40
N ASP A 301 -32.53 -14.14 16.08
CA ASP A 301 -33.54 -13.83 17.10
C ASP A 301 -32.92 -13.74 18.51
N GLU A 302 -31.73 -14.31 18.68
CA GLU A 302 -31.09 -14.49 19.99
C GLU A 302 -30.25 -13.27 20.40
N LEU A 303 -29.68 -12.55 19.44
CA LEU A 303 -28.73 -11.47 19.72
C LEU A 303 -29.41 -10.09 19.79
N PRO A 304 -29.09 -9.25 20.79
CA PRO A 304 -29.61 -7.88 20.87
C PRO A 304 -29.03 -6.98 19.77
N LEU A 305 -29.87 -6.10 19.18
CA LEU A 305 -29.50 -5.24 18.05
C LEU A 305 -28.33 -4.32 18.38
N GLU A 306 -28.24 -3.91 19.63
CA GLU A 306 -27.25 -3.03 20.21
C GLU A 306 -25.82 -3.56 20.02
N LEU A 307 -25.63 -4.88 19.86
CA LEU A 307 -24.31 -5.46 19.59
C LEU A 307 -23.75 -5.08 18.22
N ALA A 308 -24.60 -4.63 17.30
CA ALA A 308 -24.22 -4.23 15.94
C ALA A 308 -24.15 -2.70 15.75
N LEU A 309 -24.42 -1.92 16.79
CA LEU A 309 -24.52 -0.46 16.71
C LEU A 309 -23.47 0.19 17.61
N ASP A 310 -22.77 1.19 17.09
CA ASP A 310 -21.95 2.07 17.94
C ASP A 310 -22.81 3.09 18.72
N GLU A 311 -22.23 3.79 19.70
CA GLU A 311 -22.97 4.75 20.54
C GLU A 311 -23.72 5.83 19.74
N LYS A 312 -23.18 6.21 18.57
CA LYS A 312 -23.78 7.22 17.70
C LYS A 312 -24.89 6.61 16.84
N GLU A 313 -24.71 5.39 16.36
CA GLU A 313 -25.72 4.63 15.62
C GLU A 313 -26.89 4.25 16.52
N VAL A 314 -26.64 3.89 17.80
CA VAL A 314 -27.70 3.66 18.78
C VAL A 314 -28.59 4.89 18.92
N LYS A 315 -28.02 6.09 18.98
CA LYS A 315 -28.79 7.34 19.10
C LYS A 315 -29.58 7.69 17.85
N ASN A 316 -29.08 7.31 16.67
CA ASN A 316 -29.59 7.84 15.40
C ASN A 316 -30.33 6.83 14.52
N ALA A 317 -30.17 5.52 14.78
CA ALA A 317 -30.66 4.45 13.90
C ALA A 317 -31.33 3.30 14.65
N HIS A 318 -31.29 3.26 15.99
CA HIS A 318 -31.77 2.09 16.76
C HIS A 318 -33.24 1.77 16.51
N SER A 319 -34.11 2.77 16.55
CA SER A 319 -35.56 2.60 16.32
C SER A 319 -35.83 2.08 14.91
N GLU A 320 -35.23 2.73 13.90
CA GLU A 320 -35.38 2.38 12.50
C GLU A 320 -34.84 0.98 12.20
N MET A 321 -33.67 0.64 12.74
CA MET A 321 -33.05 -0.67 12.57
C MET A 321 -33.83 -1.78 13.30
N THR A 322 -34.44 -1.48 14.45
CA THR A 322 -35.33 -2.43 15.16
C THR A 322 -36.58 -2.73 14.33
N SER A 323 -37.19 -1.69 13.77
CA SER A 323 -38.34 -1.81 12.86
C SER A 323 -37.97 -2.60 11.60
N PHE A 324 -36.83 -2.28 10.98
CA PHE A 324 -36.35 -2.99 9.79
C PHE A 324 -36.03 -4.46 10.08
N ARG A 325 -35.30 -4.76 11.16
CA ARG A 325 -35.00 -6.14 11.59
C ARG A 325 -36.27 -6.94 11.81
N THR A 326 -37.29 -6.36 12.44
CA THR A 326 -38.60 -7.01 12.61
C THR A 326 -39.23 -7.42 11.28
N LEU A 327 -39.05 -6.62 10.23
CA LEU A 327 -39.55 -6.94 8.89
C LEU A 327 -38.73 -8.04 8.20
N VAL A 328 -37.41 -8.06 8.43
CA VAL A 328 -36.51 -9.13 7.96
C VAL A 328 -36.89 -10.48 8.59
N LEU A 329 -37.11 -10.51 9.91
CA LEU A 329 -37.46 -11.74 10.64
C LEU A 329 -38.86 -12.28 10.27
N LYS A 330 -39.74 -11.45 9.71
CA LYS A 330 -41.06 -11.86 9.20
C LYS A 330 -41.03 -12.43 7.78
N GLN A 331 -39.88 -12.42 7.11
CA GLN A 331 -39.78 -12.99 5.76
C GLN A 331 -39.96 -14.51 5.78
N PRO A 332 -40.31 -15.13 4.62
CA PRO A 332 -40.38 -16.58 4.50
C PRO A 332 -39.08 -17.25 4.95
N ALA A 333 -39.19 -18.43 5.56
CA ALA A 333 -38.04 -19.19 6.05
C ALA A 333 -36.98 -19.45 4.96
N GLU A 334 -37.41 -19.65 3.71
CA GLU A 334 -36.52 -19.81 2.55
C GLU A 334 -35.65 -18.58 2.30
N THR A 335 -36.22 -17.37 2.40
CA THR A 335 -35.48 -16.11 2.25
C THR A 335 -34.44 -15.94 3.36
N VAL A 336 -34.84 -16.20 4.61
CA VAL A 336 -33.95 -16.11 5.76
C VAL A 336 -32.81 -17.14 5.67
N GLU A 337 -33.12 -18.35 5.20
CA GLU A 337 -32.11 -19.40 4.98
C GLU A 337 -31.16 -19.05 3.84
N HIS A 338 -31.64 -18.45 2.75
CA HIS A 338 -30.76 -17.95 1.68
C HIS A 338 -29.83 -16.86 2.21
N ILE A 339 -30.33 -15.90 3.01
CA ILE A 339 -29.49 -14.89 3.66
C ILE A 339 -28.41 -15.56 4.55
N LYS A 340 -28.78 -16.56 5.36
CA LYS A 340 -27.82 -17.34 6.18
C LYS A 340 -26.73 -17.99 5.34
N GLN A 341 -27.09 -18.59 4.20
CA GLN A 341 -26.13 -19.23 3.30
C GLN A 341 -25.16 -18.23 2.67
N VAL A 342 -25.64 -17.05 2.25
CA VAL A 342 -24.77 -15.99 1.73
C VAL A 342 -23.82 -15.49 2.82
N LEU A 343 -24.32 -15.26 4.04
CA LEU A 343 -23.50 -14.85 5.17
C LEU A 343 -22.43 -15.88 5.53
N LYS A 344 -22.74 -17.18 5.45
CA LYS A 344 -21.75 -18.25 5.64
C LYS A 344 -20.65 -18.19 4.59
N LYS A 345 -20.99 -18.04 3.30
CA LYS A 345 -20.00 -17.88 2.22
C LYS A 345 -19.13 -16.63 2.43
N MET A 346 -19.73 -15.53 2.90
CA MET A 346 -18.99 -14.32 3.25
C MET A 346 -18.01 -14.58 4.40
N ALA A 347 -18.44 -15.30 5.45
CA ALA A 347 -17.58 -15.65 6.58
C ALA A 347 -16.37 -16.49 6.14
N ASP A 348 -16.59 -17.52 5.31
CA ASP A 348 -15.50 -18.35 4.77
C ASP A 348 -14.47 -17.52 4.00
N LEU A 349 -14.92 -16.60 3.15
CA LEU A 349 -14.06 -15.68 2.39
C LEU A 349 -13.31 -14.69 3.30
N ILE A 350 -13.95 -14.20 4.36
CA ILE A 350 -13.33 -13.33 5.35
C ILE A 350 -12.20 -14.11 6.06
N ILE A 351 -12.46 -15.32 6.55
CA ILE A 351 -11.45 -16.17 7.18
C ILE A 351 -10.25 -16.38 6.26
N GLU A 352 -10.49 -16.81 5.01
CA GLU A 352 -9.41 -17.07 4.05
C GLU A 352 -8.61 -15.79 3.79
N SER A 353 -9.28 -14.65 3.61
CA SER A 353 -8.60 -13.38 3.39
C SER A 353 -7.76 -12.94 4.59
N GLY A 354 -8.21 -13.21 5.82
CA GLY A 354 -7.47 -12.92 7.05
C GLY A 354 -6.19 -13.74 7.18
N ILE A 355 -6.26 -15.04 6.87
CA ILE A 355 -5.09 -15.93 6.83
C ILE A 355 -4.06 -15.43 5.82
N ARG A 356 -4.50 -15.00 4.63
CA ARG A 356 -3.60 -14.45 3.60
C ARG A 356 -2.95 -13.14 4.02
N GLU A 357 -3.68 -12.25 4.69
CA GLU A 357 -3.11 -10.99 5.16
C GLU A 357 -2.09 -11.19 6.28
N GLU A 358 -2.35 -12.10 7.20
CA GLU A 358 -1.38 -12.46 8.23
C GLU A 358 -0.11 -13.07 7.61
N SER A 359 -0.26 -14.06 6.73
CA SER A 359 0.89 -14.68 6.05
C SER A 359 1.73 -13.63 5.32
N ASN A 360 1.09 -12.66 4.67
CA ASN A 360 1.81 -11.56 4.04
C ASN A 360 2.48 -10.61 5.05
N GLN A 361 1.86 -10.36 6.21
CA GLN A 361 2.47 -9.57 7.27
C GLN A 361 3.72 -10.26 7.84
N GLN A 362 3.66 -11.59 8.01
CA GLN A 362 4.82 -12.41 8.40
C GLN A 362 5.92 -12.32 7.35
N LEU A 363 5.59 -12.48 6.06
CA LEU A 363 6.55 -12.35 4.95
C LEU A 363 7.19 -10.96 4.90
N THR A 364 6.41 -9.90 5.11
CA THR A 364 6.91 -8.52 5.18
C THR A 364 7.85 -8.34 6.36
N THR A 365 7.54 -8.94 7.51
CA THR A 365 8.37 -8.88 8.71
C THR A 365 9.68 -9.65 8.51
N GLN A 366 9.62 -10.83 7.91
CA GLN A 366 10.78 -11.63 7.54
C GLN A 366 11.68 -10.86 6.58
N LEU A 367 11.14 -10.31 5.48
CA LEU A 367 11.90 -9.52 4.52
C LEU A 367 12.59 -8.32 5.19
N ASN A 368 11.87 -7.59 6.05
CA ASN A 368 12.46 -6.46 6.76
C ASN A 368 13.60 -6.88 7.70
N ASN A 369 13.48 -8.04 8.35
CA ASN A 369 14.54 -8.59 9.19
C ASN A 369 15.76 -9.01 8.35
N GLU A 370 15.54 -9.71 7.24
CA GLU A 370 16.59 -10.14 6.31
C GLU A 370 17.33 -8.93 5.68
N LEU A 371 16.60 -7.89 5.30
CA LEU A 371 17.19 -6.64 4.79
C LEU A 371 18.00 -5.90 5.86
N ARG A 372 17.51 -5.86 7.10
CA ARG A 372 18.22 -5.22 8.23
C ARG A 372 19.47 -5.97 8.63
N SER A 373 19.44 -7.30 8.60
CA SER A 373 20.59 -8.15 8.91
C SER A 373 21.56 -8.30 7.74
N GLN A 374 21.26 -7.71 6.58
CA GLN A 374 22.03 -7.86 5.35
C GLN A 374 22.23 -9.33 4.99
N ALA A 375 21.13 -10.09 5.01
CA ALA A 375 21.14 -11.51 4.71
C ALA A 375 21.78 -11.78 3.34
N SER A 376 22.62 -12.83 3.29
CA SER A 376 23.30 -13.23 2.05
C SER A 376 22.33 -13.76 0.98
N VAL A 377 21.14 -14.19 1.40
CA VAL A 377 20.07 -14.69 0.53
C VAL A 377 18.74 -14.13 1.01
N ILE A 378 17.92 -13.63 0.08
CA ILE A 378 16.55 -13.14 0.31
C ILE A 378 15.66 -13.73 -0.78
N MET A 379 14.67 -14.53 -0.40
CA MET A 379 13.70 -15.14 -1.33
C MET A 379 14.35 -15.79 -2.56
N ASP A 380 15.41 -16.59 -2.36
CA ASP A 380 16.24 -17.27 -3.38
C ASP A 380 17.11 -16.36 -4.26
N PHE A 381 17.22 -15.07 -3.93
CA PHE A 381 18.17 -14.16 -4.55
C PHE A 381 19.38 -13.93 -3.64
N HIS A 382 20.56 -13.95 -4.22
CA HIS A 382 21.84 -13.87 -3.52
C HIS A 382 22.43 -12.46 -3.59
N SER A 383 22.89 -11.96 -2.45
CA SER A 383 23.54 -10.66 -2.31
C SER A 383 24.86 -10.61 -3.09
N PHE A 384 25.03 -9.58 -3.92
CA PHE A 384 26.28 -9.34 -4.62
C PHE A 384 27.42 -9.01 -3.64
N GLN A 385 27.15 -8.21 -2.61
CA GLN A 385 28.14 -7.93 -1.57
C GLN A 385 28.59 -9.20 -0.84
N ALA A 386 27.68 -10.12 -0.51
CA ALA A 386 28.03 -11.37 0.14
C ALA A 386 28.92 -12.26 -0.76
N LEU A 387 28.57 -12.38 -2.04
CA LEU A 387 29.38 -13.09 -3.04
C LEU A 387 30.80 -12.51 -3.13
N LEU A 388 30.91 -11.19 -3.25
CA LEU A 388 32.18 -10.48 -3.36
C LEU A 388 33.01 -10.62 -2.07
N THR A 389 32.36 -10.57 -0.91
CA THR A 389 33.02 -10.74 0.40
C THR A 389 33.67 -12.13 0.50
N VAL A 390 32.92 -13.19 0.18
CA VAL A 390 33.43 -14.57 0.20
C VAL A 390 34.64 -14.70 -0.73
N GLN A 391 34.59 -14.07 -1.89
CA GLN A 391 35.66 -14.17 -2.85
C GLN A 391 36.91 -13.39 -2.45
N LEU A 392 36.76 -12.13 -2.03
CA LEU A 392 37.89 -11.31 -1.59
C LEU A 392 38.53 -11.89 -0.32
N ALA A 393 37.74 -12.49 0.59
CA ALA A 393 38.25 -13.16 1.78
C ALA A 393 39.18 -14.34 1.45
N LYS A 394 39.03 -14.99 0.29
CA LYS A 394 39.94 -16.04 -0.21
C LYS A 394 41.22 -15.46 -0.83
N GLN A 395 41.20 -14.21 -1.28
CA GLN A 395 42.35 -13.56 -1.93
C GLN A 395 43.23 -12.76 -0.94
N LEU A 396 42.65 -12.28 0.16
CA LEU A 396 43.33 -11.42 1.11
C LEU A 396 43.95 -12.21 2.26
N SER A 397 45.16 -11.80 2.67
CA SER A 397 45.79 -12.27 3.91
C SER A 397 45.01 -11.80 5.14
N ASP A 398 45.07 -12.55 6.25
CA ASP A 398 44.27 -12.29 7.45
C ASP A 398 44.41 -10.86 7.99
N ASN A 399 45.63 -10.31 7.96
CA ASN A 399 45.94 -8.93 8.37
C ASN A 399 45.36 -7.83 7.46
N LYS A 400 44.68 -8.17 6.38
CA LYS A 400 44.04 -7.22 5.45
C LYS A 400 42.52 -7.42 5.37
N LYS A 401 41.96 -8.40 6.09
CA LYS A 401 40.51 -8.69 6.08
C LYS A 401 39.68 -7.55 6.70
N GLU A 402 40.27 -6.72 7.54
CA GLU A 402 39.64 -5.49 8.07
C GLU A 402 39.21 -4.50 6.96
N LEU A 403 39.86 -4.54 5.79
CA LEU A 403 39.56 -3.65 4.66
C LEU A 403 38.38 -4.16 3.81
N LEU A 404 37.92 -5.41 4.03
CA LEU A 404 36.88 -6.03 3.21
C LEU A 404 35.60 -5.20 3.12
N PRO A 405 35.01 -4.70 4.24
CA PRO A 405 33.75 -3.98 4.16
C PRO A 405 33.81 -2.72 3.28
N ASP A 406 34.91 -1.95 3.38
CA ASP A 406 35.09 -0.73 2.59
C ASP A 406 35.30 -1.05 1.09
N ILE A 407 36.14 -2.05 0.79
CA ILE A 407 36.39 -2.49 -0.60
C ILE A 407 35.08 -3.01 -1.22
N VAL A 408 34.35 -3.87 -0.51
CA VAL A 408 33.08 -4.44 -1.00
C VAL A 408 32.05 -3.34 -1.26
N ALA A 409 31.91 -2.38 -0.36
CA ALA A 409 30.98 -1.27 -0.54
C ALA A 409 31.33 -0.39 -1.75
N LYS A 410 32.62 -0.09 -1.95
CA LYS A 410 33.10 0.69 -3.12
C LYS A 410 32.84 -0.04 -4.42
N VAL A 411 33.20 -1.32 -4.49
CA VAL A 411 33.01 -2.15 -5.69
C VAL A 411 31.53 -2.32 -6.01
N ALA A 412 30.69 -2.65 -5.01
CA ALA A 412 29.25 -2.79 -5.21
C ALA A 412 28.63 -1.49 -5.75
N LYS A 413 29.04 -0.33 -5.23
CA LYS A 413 28.54 0.96 -5.69
C LYS A 413 28.93 1.24 -7.15
N GLU A 414 30.18 0.99 -7.54
CA GLU A 414 30.61 1.18 -8.93
C GLU A 414 29.87 0.24 -9.89
N VAL A 415 29.65 -1.01 -9.47
CA VAL A 415 28.88 -1.99 -10.24
C VAL A 415 27.43 -1.52 -10.43
N ILE A 416 26.76 -1.03 -9.37
CA ILE A 416 25.40 -0.48 -9.44
C ILE A 416 25.33 0.67 -10.45
N ILE A 417 26.26 1.64 -10.35
CA ILE A 417 26.32 2.79 -11.26
C ILE A 417 26.48 2.33 -12.71
N LYS A 418 27.37 1.35 -12.96
CA LYS A 418 27.63 0.85 -14.32
C LYS A 418 26.46 0.05 -14.89
N ILE A 419 25.77 -0.74 -14.06
CA ILE A 419 24.53 -1.43 -14.41
C ILE A 419 23.47 -0.40 -14.84
N ASN A 420 23.21 0.62 -14.03
CA ASN A 420 22.20 1.64 -14.32
C ASN A 420 22.51 2.46 -15.58
N ARG A 421 23.78 2.77 -15.83
CA ARG A 421 24.21 3.47 -17.06
C ARG A 421 24.02 2.63 -18.31
N THR A 422 24.22 1.32 -18.20
CA THR A 422 24.18 0.39 -19.34
C THR A 422 22.75 -0.05 -19.65
N PHE A 423 22.04 -0.53 -18.63
CA PHE A 423 20.70 -1.07 -18.75
C PHE A 423 19.71 0.03 -18.37
N LYS A 424 19.22 0.75 -19.39
CA LYS A 424 18.09 1.68 -19.22
C LYS A 424 16.81 0.91 -18.85
N MET A 425 15.72 1.64 -18.61
CA MET A 425 14.38 1.12 -18.28
C MET A 425 13.82 0.05 -19.25
N GLU A 426 14.43 -0.15 -20.42
CA GLU A 426 14.04 -1.09 -21.47
C GLU A 426 14.06 -2.57 -21.03
N HIS A 427 14.79 -2.91 -19.96
CA HIS A 427 14.88 -4.27 -19.41
C HIS A 427 14.20 -4.48 -18.04
N GLY A 428 13.25 -3.61 -17.67
CA GLY A 428 12.59 -3.64 -16.35
C GLY A 428 11.90 -4.96 -15.96
N GLN A 429 11.57 -5.81 -16.94
CA GLN A 429 11.02 -7.16 -16.72
C GLN A 429 12.07 -8.22 -16.37
N TYR A 430 13.35 -7.86 -16.33
CA TYR A 430 14.46 -8.78 -16.08
C TYR A 430 15.35 -8.23 -14.98
N ILE A 431 15.60 -6.92 -15.02
CA ILE A 431 16.52 -6.20 -14.14
C ILE A 431 15.76 -5.07 -13.46
N ALA A 432 15.80 -5.07 -12.13
CA ALA A 432 15.24 -3.99 -11.35
C ALA A 432 16.03 -2.70 -11.58
N PRO A 433 15.38 -1.53 -11.68
CA PRO A 433 16.08 -0.27 -11.57
C PRO A 433 16.74 -0.18 -10.19
N LEU A 434 18.02 0.17 -10.18
CA LEU A 434 18.80 0.39 -8.98
C LEU A 434 18.92 1.89 -8.71
N SER A 435 19.10 2.29 -7.46
CA SER A 435 19.34 3.67 -7.06
C SER A 435 20.81 3.88 -6.70
N ASP A 436 21.51 4.73 -7.45
CA ASP A 436 22.92 5.09 -7.17
C ASP A 436 23.12 5.78 -5.82
N ILE A 437 22.02 6.29 -5.23
CA ILE A 437 22.01 7.03 -3.97
C ILE A 437 21.63 6.13 -2.81
N VAL A 438 20.59 5.30 -2.98
CA VAL A 438 19.94 4.56 -1.88
C VAL A 438 20.42 3.12 -1.81
N ASP A 439 20.58 2.45 -2.95
CA ASP A 439 20.96 1.04 -2.98
C ASP A 439 22.45 0.89 -2.68
N LYS A 440 22.75 0.10 -1.65
CA LYS A 440 24.13 -0.29 -1.29
C LYS A 440 24.49 -1.63 -1.88
N ASP A 441 23.49 -2.45 -2.19
CA ASP A 441 23.62 -3.82 -2.66
C ASP A 441 22.51 -4.13 -3.66
N PHE A 442 22.70 -5.20 -4.42
CA PHE A 442 21.71 -5.77 -5.32
C PHE A 442 21.77 -7.29 -5.24
N TYR A 443 20.69 -7.94 -5.65
CA TYR A 443 20.54 -9.37 -5.48
C TYR A 443 20.29 -10.04 -6.82
N LEU A 444 20.94 -11.17 -7.05
CA LEU A 444 20.88 -11.94 -8.28
C LEU A 444 20.14 -13.26 -8.03
N CYS A 445 19.39 -13.74 -9.02
CA CYS A 445 18.89 -15.11 -8.96
C CYS A 445 20.06 -16.09 -8.79
N LYS A 446 19.79 -17.24 -8.17
CA LYS A 446 20.80 -18.22 -7.80
C LYS A 446 21.71 -18.61 -8.97
N GLU A 447 21.14 -18.91 -10.13
CA GLU A 447 21.90 -19.32 -11.31
C GLU A 447 22.90 -18.24 -11.73
N TRP A 448 22.46 -16.98 -11.79
CA TRP A 448 23.35 -15.87 -12.16
C TRP A 448 24.39 -15.58 -11.09
N ALA A 449 24.04 -15.71 -9.81
CA ALA A 449 24.96 -15.55 -8.71
C ALA A 449 26.11 -16.58 -8.76
N GLU A 450 25.79 -17.84 -9.00
CA GLU A 450 26.76 -18.94 -9.07
C GLU A 450 27.71 -18.79 -10.27
N GLU A 451 27.18 -18.51 -11.46
CA GLU A 451 28.01 -18.27 -12.66
C GLU A 451 28.90 -17.04 -12.51
N LEU A 452 28.35 -15.95 -11.96
CA LEU A 452 29.09 -14.73 -11.76
C LEU A 452 30.21 -14.91 -10.73
N ALA A 453 29.98 -15.69 -9.66
CA ALA A 453 31.02 -16.00 -8.68
C ALA A 453 32.25 -16.65 -9.31
N VAL A 454 32.06 -17.58 -10.25
CA VAL A 454 33.16 -18.22 -10.99
C VAL A 454 33.92 -17.18 -11.83
N LYS A 455 33.18 -16.35 -12.57
CA LYS A 455 33.74 -15.30 -13.44
C LYS A 455 34.47 -14.22 -12.67
N LEU A 456 33.99 -13.85 -11.50
CA LEU A 456 34.62 -12.87 -10.64
C LEU A 456 35.90 -13.42 -10.03
N ALA A 457 35.99 -14.72 -9.74
CA ALA A 457 37.18 -15.35 -9.13
C ALA A 457 38.45 -15.19 -9.97
N GLU A 458 38.30 -14.96 -11.29
CA GLU A 458 39.37 -14.67 -12.23
C GLU A 458 40.03 -13.29 -11.98
N ILE A 459 39.29 -12.35 -11.39
CA ILE A 459 39.75 -10.98 -11.15
C ILE A 459 40.47 -10.92 -9.80
N LYS A 460 41.74 -10.52 -9.81
CA LYS A 460 42.59 -10.47 -8.61
C LYS A 460 42.84 -9.04 -8.16
N LEU A 461 42.53 -8.74 -6.90
CA LEU A 461 42.89 -7.46 -6.27
C LEU A 461 44.36 -7.50 -5.81
N LYS A 462 45.24 -6.77 -6.51
CA LYS A 462 46.63 -6.56 -6.10
C LYS A 462 46.74 -5.25 -5.34
N HIS A 463 47.23 -5.28 -4.10
CA HIS A 463 47.43 -4.12 -3.20
C HIS A 463 46.13 -3.46 -2.70
N PRO A 464 45.39 -4.09 -1.77
CA PRO A 464 44.11 -3.58 -1.25
C PRO A 464 44.21 -2.29 -0.40
N LYS A 465 45.42 -1.84 -0.07
CA LYS A 465 45.65 -0.58 0.66
C LYS A 465 45.77 0.62 -0.29
N GLU A 466 45.99 0.39 -1.58
CA GLU A 466 46.14 1.45 -2.58
C GLU A 466 44.79 1.76 -3.22
N GLU A 467 44.25 2.95 -2.96
CA GLU A 467 42.94 3.37 -3.45
C GLU A 467 42.83 3.27 -4.98
N LYS A 468 43.86 3.68 -5.73
CA LYS A 468 43.90 3.55 -7.20
C LYS A 468 43.75 2.11 -7.68
N LYS A 469 44.28 1.14 -6.93
CA LYS A 469 44.18 -0.29 -7.27
C LYS A 469 42.81 -0.86 -6.93
N VAL A 470 42.19 -0.39 -5.85
CA VAL A 470 40.81 -0.72 -5.49
C VAL A 470 39.84 -0.18 -6.54
N LEU A 471 40.03 1.05 -7.01
CA LEU A 471 39.21 1.63 -8.09
C LEU A 471 39.36 0.84 -9.41
N ALA A 472 40.59 0.53 -9.83
CA ALA A 472 40.82 -0.28 -11.03
C ALA A 472 40.20 -1.69 -10.92
N TYR A 473 40.21 -2.27 -9.72
CA TYR A 473 39.52 -3.54 -9.45
C TYR A 473 38.00 -3.39 -9.52
N ALA A 474 37.44 -2.32 -8.94
CA ALA A 474 36.02 -2.01 -9.00
C ALA A 474 35.53 -1.86 -10.46
N ASP A 475 36.28 -1.13 -11.28
CA ASP A 475 35.99 -0.98 -12.71
C ASP A 475 36.01 -2.32 -13.44
N ALA A 476 37.04 -3.15 -13.22
CA ALA A 476 37.16 -4.46 -13.85
C ALA A 476 36.02 -5.42 -13.44
N VAL A 477 35.63 -5.39 -12.16
CA VAL A 477 34.48 -6.15 -11.66
C VAL A 477 33.20 -5.64 -12.31
N ALA A 478 32.98 -4.32 -12.36
CA ALA A 478 31.80 -3.73 -12.97
C ALA A 478 31.69 -4.07 -14.47
N ASP A 479 32.79 -4.04 -15.22
CA ASP A 479 32.83 -4.47 -16.63
C ASP A 479 32.43 -5.94 -16.79
N LYS A 480 32.98 -6.82 -15.93
CA LYS A 480 32.66 -8.26 -15.98
C LYS A 480 31.20 -8.53 -15.65
N VAL A 481 30.63 -7.85 -14.64
CA VAL A 481 29.22 -7.98 -14.26
C VAL A 481 28.31 -7.49 -15.38
N VAL A 482 28.55 -6.30 -15.92
CA VAL A 482 27.73 -5.74 -17.00
C VAL A 482 27.82 -6.59 -18.28
N SER A 483 29.02 -7.02 -18.67
CA SER A 483 29.20 -7.91 -19.82
C SER A 483 28.49 -9.24 -19.62
N TYR A 484 28.55 -9.81 -18.41
CA TYR A 484 27.82 -11.02 -18.06
C TYR A 484 26.31 -10.84 -18.23
N ILE A 485 25.75 -9.81 -17.60
CA ILE A 485 24.31 -9.51 -17.67
C ILE A 485 23.87 -9.27 -19.12
N GLN A 486 24.66 -8.51 -19.90
CA GLN A 486 24.35 -8.23 -21.30
C GLN A 486 24.29 -9.51 -22.14
N ASN A 487 25.24 -10.42 -21.95
CA ASN A 487 25.26 -11.70 -22.67
C ASN A 487 24.04 -12.55 -22.31
N GLN A 488 23.72 -12.67 -21.02
CA GLN A 488 22.54 -13.42 -20.55
C GLN A 488 21.23 -12.82 -21.12
N LEU A 489 21.12 -11.50 -21.15
CA LEU A 489 19.95 -10.83 -21.75
C LEU A 489 19.84 -11.06 -23.26
N ASN A 490 20.95 -11.08 -23.99
CA ASN A 490 20.96 -11.33 -25.43
C ASN A 490 20.49 -12.75 -25.77
N ASP A 491 20.79 -13.73 -24.91
CA ASP A 491 20.34 -15.11 -25.07
C ASP A 491 18.83 -15.26 -24.81
N LEU A 492 18.28 -14.42 -23.92
CA LEU A 492 16.86 -14.41 -23.54
C LEU A 492 15.98 -13.58 -24.49
N VAL A 493 16.54 -12.57 -25.15
CA VAL A 493 15.87 -11.73 -26.13
C VAL A 493 16.63 -11.87 -27.45
N PRO A 494 16.30 -12.84 -28.31
CA PRO A 494 16.88 -12.91 -29.64
C PRO A 494 16.56 -11.58 -30.32
N THR A 495 17.61 -10.83 -30.63
CA THR A 495 17.53 -9.59 -31.40
C THR A 495 16.64 -9.85 -32.62
N HIS A 496 15.46 -9.24 -32.64
CA HIS A 496 14.67 -9.10 -33.86
C HIS A 496 15.50 -8.26 -34.83
N GLY A 497 16.36 -8.91 -35.62
CA GLY A 497 17.32 -8.19 -36.44
C GLY A 497 18.52 -9.00 -36.93
N ARG A 498 18.33 -10.26 -37.33
CA ARG A 498 19.21 -10.87 -38.34
C ARG A 498 18.35 -11.55 -39.39
N ALA A 499 18.41 -10.97 -40.58
CA ALA A 499 17.66 -11.33 -41.76
C ALA A 499 17.63 -12.86 -41.99
N ARG A 500 16.42 -13.43 -41.97
CA ARG A 500 16.08 -14.52 -42.88
C ARG A 500 15.33 -13.92 -44.04
N ALA A 501 16.08 -13.52 -45.07
CA ALA A 501 15.64 -13.88 -46.40
C ALA A 501 15.78 -15.40 -46.47
N VAL A 502 14.64 -16.09 -46.60
CA VAL A 502 14.40 -17.33 -47.36
C VAL A 502 13.14 -17.99 -46.79
N ASP A 503 12.14 -17.96 -47.65
CA ASP A 503 10.99 -18.84 -47.81
C ASP A 503 9.93 -18.99 -46.71
N SER A 504 8.81 -18.33 -47.03
CA SER A 504 7.43 -18.69 -46.73
C SER A 504 7.12 -20.18 -46.90
N GLY A 505 6.60 -20.79 -45.84
CA GLY A 505 5.81 -22.02 -45.88
C GLY A 505 4.88 -22.08 -44.67
N PRO A 506 3.56 -22.23 -44.83
CA PRO A 506 2.62 -22.26 -43.72
C PRO A 506 2.47 -23.69 -43.19
N LEU A 507 2.20 -23.85 -41.88
CA LEU A 507 1.58 -25.00 -41.17
C LEU A 507 1.90 -24.79 -39.68
N SER A 508 1.11 -25.17 -38.68
CA SER A 508 -0.24 -25.68 -38.52
C SER A 508 -0.41 -25.76 -36.99
N LEU A 509 -1.63 -25.56 -36.51
CA LEU A 509 -2.04 -25.86 -35.15
C LEU A 509 -1.66 -27.29 -34.74
N MET A 510 -1.11 -27.42 -33.52
CA MET A 510 -1.50 -28.39 -32.50
C MET A 510 -1.32 -27.77 -31.12
#